data_AF-A0A0Q0PBS2-F1
#
_entry.id   AF-A0A0Q0PBS2-F1
#
_cell.length_a   1.000
_cell.length_b   1.000
_cell.length_c   1.000
_cell.angle_alpha   90.00
_cell.angle_beta   90.00
_cell.angle_gamma   90.00
#
_symmetry.space_group_name_H-M   'P 1'
#
loop_
_entity.id
_entity.type
_entity.pdbx_description
1 polymer ?
#
loop_
_entity_poly.entity_id
_entity_poly.type
_entity_poly.pdbx_seq_one_letter_code
_entity_poly.pdbx_strand_id
1 'polypeptide(L)'
;MSMTLGYSTELTVGAGIGGDHDYEKYAIKHQFYGSPLESAVEKNFSMAVSLGYIRSEDAGYGPLLAGNYDDDTYDWDLSHDTYDIALISGYRLSSKALLYGSVFYQKGTIDVDYTQMYYRTEEGDVFLSGACSDTPEQCLDFSADYDGHNAGVSIALEYAFTHWFAITGEAVYKSMNWFDRSESETAANVNFEFRF
;
A
#
# COMPACT_ATOMS: atom_id res chain seq x y z
N MET A 1 27.74 10.44 28.44
CA MET A 1 26.75 10.22 27.37
C MET A 1 25.63 11.20 27.65
N SER A 2 25.56 12.32 26.92
CA SER A 2 24.53 13.35 27.14
C SER A 2 23.23 12.85 26.53
N MET A 3 22.18 12.71 27.34
CA MET A 3 20.84 12.37 26.87
C MET A 3 20.14 13.66 26.43
N THR A 4 19.79 13.75 25.15
CA THR A 4 19.00 14.86 24.62
C THR A 4 17.59 14.35 24.37
N LEU A 5 16.61 14.90 25.11
CA LEU A 5 15.20 14.71 24.80
C LEU A 5 14.81 15.71 23.71
N GLY A 6 14.57 15.20 22.50
CA GLY A 6 13.95 15.95 21.42
C GLY A 6 12.70 15.23 20.97
N TYR A 7 11.65 16.00 20.70
CA TYR A 7 10.39 15.50 20.16
C TYR A 7 10.21 16.08 18.76
N SER A 8 9.75 15.27 17.82
CA SER A 8 9.30 15.78 16.51
C SER A 8 8.03 15.07 16.10
N THR A 9 7.13 15.81 15.45
CA THR A 9 5.93 15.27 14.82
C THR A 9 5.94 15.66 13.37
N GLU A 10 5.77 14.68 12.50
CA GLU A 10 5.73 14.83 11.06
C GLU A 10 4.40 14.28 10.54
N LEU A 11 3.74 15.05 9.68
CA LEU A 11 2.58 14.63 8.91
C LEU A 11 3.05 14.29 7.50
N THR A 12 2.71 13.10 7.03
CA THR A 12 2.93 12.66 5.66
C THR A 12 1.59 12.50 4.98
N VAL A 13 1.38 13.26 3.91
CA VAL A 13 0.28 13.06 2.96
C VAL A 13 0.93 12.63 1.66
N GLY A 14 0.55 11.47 1.16
CA GLY A 14 1.05 10.91 -0.08
C GLY A 14 -0.10 10.47 -0.97
N ALA A 15 -0.01 10.76 -2.25
CA ALA A 15 -0.79 10.11 -3.28
C ALA A 15 0.19 9.47 -4.25
N GLY A 16 -0.11 8.28 -4.75
CA GLY A 16 0.65 7.67 -5.83
C GLY A 16 -0.26 7.27 -6.96
N ILE A 17 0.22 7.52 -8.18
CA ILE A 17 -0.45 7.19 -9.43
C ILE A 17 0.47 6.21 -10.15
N GLY A 18 0.00 5.00 -10.41
CA GLY A 18 0.78 3.95 -11.05
C GLY A 18 -0.07 3.10 -11.99
N GLY A 19 -0.28 3.58 -13.23
CA GLY A 19 -1.19 2.91 -14.18
C GLY A 19 -2.65 3.27 -13.91
N ASP A 20 -3.53 2.27 -13.89
CA ASP A 20 -4.95 2.38 -13.50
C ASP A 20 -5.16 2.32 -11.96
N HIS A 21 -4.07 2.38 -11.20
CA HIS A 21 -4.09 2.26 -9.74
C HIS A 21 -3.83 3.61 -9.07
N ASP A 22 -4.83 4.09 -8.34
CA ASP A 22 -4.73 5.27 -7.49
C ASP A 22 -4.68 4.83 -6.02
N TYR A 23 -3.74 5.37 -5.26
CA TYR A 23 -3.74 5.21 -3.81
C TYR A 23 -3.51 6.52 -3.08
N GLU A 24 -4.19 6.65 -1.95
CA GLU A 24 -4.04 7.74 -1.00
C GLU A 24 -3.46 7.19 0.31
N LYS A 25 -2.52 7.94 0.89
CA LYS A 25 -1.91 7.62 2.18
C LYS A 25 -1.84 8.84 3.06
N TYR A 26 -2.37 8.69 4.26
CA TYR A 26 -2.29 9.70 5.32
C TYR A 26 -1.57 9.07 6.51
N ALA A 27 -0.46 9.64 6.95
CA ALA A 27 0.29 9.10 8.09
C ALA A 27 0.84 10.19 8.99
N ILE A 28 0.80 9.94 10.30
CA ILE A 28 1.41 10.78 11.32
C ILE A 28 2.52 9.97 11.97
N LYS A 29 3.72 10.54 12.01
CA LYS A 29 4.88 9.98 12.69
C LYS A 29 5.27 10.89 13.84
N HIS A 30 5.40 10.32 15.04
CA HIS A 30 5.81 11.04 16.23
C HIS A 30 7.07 10.40 16.83
N GLN A 31 8.17 11.14 16.79
CA GLN A 31 9.41 10.80 17.50
C GLN A 31 9.30 11.26 18.95
N PHE A 32 9.31 10.30 19.86
CA PHE A 32 9.24 10.55 21.30
C PHE A 32 10.57 10.34 22.03
N TYR A 33 11.58 9.82 21.32
CA TYR A 33 12.93 9.63 21.86
C TYR A 33 13.99 9.92 20.79
N GLY A 34 15.12 10.47 21.22
CA GLY A 34 16.26 10.79 20.36
C GLY A 34 16.26 12.26 19.90
N SER A 35 17.33 12.66 19.22
CA SER A 35 17.45 14.04 18.72
C SER A 35 16.79 14.17 17.35
N PRO A 36 16.02 15.25 17.09
CA PRO A 36 15.51 15.56 15.75
C PRO A 36 16.66 15.84 14.80
N LEU A 37 16.41 15.69 13.49
CA LEU A 37 17.40 15.74 12.41
C LEU A 37 18.39 16.92 12.55
N GLU A 38 17.88 18.11 12.87
CA GLU A 38 18.62 19.37 12.99
C GLU A 38 19.68 19.38 14.11
N SER A 39 19.47 18.57 15.14
CA SER A 39 20.32 18.51 16.35
C SER A 39 21.00 17.16 16.54
N ALA A 40 20.76 16.22 15.62
CA ALA A 40 21.21 14.84 15.77
C ALA A 40 22.70 14.69 15.45
N VAL A 41 23.44 14.16 16.43
CA VAL A 41 24.86 13.82 16.30
C VAL A 41 25.04 12.32 16.03
N GLU A 42 26.24 11.93 15.61
CA GLU A 42 26.60 10.51 15.45
C GLU A 42 26.31 9.72 16.74
N LYS A 43 25.89 8.46 16.58
CA LYS A 43 25.55 7.50 17.64
C LYS A 43 24.27 7.85 18.42
N ASN A 44 23.46 8.77 17.90
CA ASN A 44 22.14 9.05 18.45
C ASN A 44 21.18 7.89 18.16
N PHE A 45 20.47 7.44 19.19
CA PHE A 45 19.39 6.48 19.09
C PHE A 45 18.05 7.23 19.16
N SER A 46 17.12 6.89 18.28
CA SER A 46 15.77 7.47 18.25
C SER A 46 14.70 6.41 18.25
N MET A 47 13.53 6.78 18.78
CA MET A 47 12.32 5.97 18.68
C MET A 47 11.14 6.84 18.26
N ALA A 48 10.33 6.30 17.36
CA ALA A 48 9.13 6.93 16.86
C ALA A 48 7.99 5.91 16.74
N VAL A 49 6.77 6.42 16.79
CA VAL A 49 5.55 5.68 16.42
C VAL A 49 4.98 6.30 15.15
N SER A 50 4.46 5.47 14.26
CA SER A 50 3.72 5.90 13.07
C SER A 50 2.31 5.33 13.13
N LEU A 51 1.33 6.15 12.76
CA LEU A 51 -0.05 5.76 12.52
C LEU A 51 -0.41 6.19 11.10
N GLY A 52 -0.96 5.27 10.32
CA GLY A 52 -1.30 5.50 8.92
C GLY A 52 -2.69 5.00 8.56
N TYR A 53 -3.25 5.59 7.52
CA TYR A 53 -4.41 5.10 6.79
C TYR A 53 -4.04 5.11 5.30
N ILE A 54 -4.32 4.00 4.62
CA ILE A 54 -4.07 3.78 3.20
C ILE A 54 -5.38 3.38 2.57
N ARG A 55 -5.74 4.04 1.49
CA ARG A 55 -6.87 3.67 0.62
C ARG A 55 -6.33 3.48 -0.78
N SER A 56 -6.75 2.43 -1.47
CA SER A 56 -6.47 2.22 -2.88
C SER A 56 -7.69 1.67 -3.57
N GLU A 57 -7.92 2.14 -4.79
CA GLU A 57 -8.96 1.65 -5.67
C GLU A 57 -8.29 1.12 -6.93
N ASP A 58 -8.81 0.02 -7.44
CA ASP A 58 -8.33 -0.62 -8.64
C ASP A 58 -9.53 -1.17 -9.41
N ALA A 59 -9.51 -1.00 -10.72
CA ALA A 59 -10.60 -1.47 -11.56
C ALA A 59 -10.05 -1.96 -12.89
N GLY A 60 -10.74 -2.92 -13.49
CA GLY A 60 -10.32 -3.49 -14.75
C GLY A 60 -11.48 -3.97 -15.60
N TYR A 61 -11.41 -3.63 -16.88
CA TYR A 61 -12.36 -4.05 -17.88
C TYR A 61 -11.63 -4.71 -19.06
N GLY A 62 -12.15 -5.82 -19.57
CA GLY A 62 -11.52 -6.48 -20.71
C GLY A 62 -12.31 -7.64 -21.30
N PRO A 63 -11.83 -8.19 -22.43
CA PRO A 63 -12.45 -9.36 -23.06
C PRO A 63 -12.15 -10.63 -22.25
N LEU A 64 -13.12 -11.54 -22.20
CA LEU A 64 -12.97 -12.86 -21.58
C LEU A 64 -12.20 -13.78 -22.53
N LEU A 65 -11.00 -14.20 -22.11
CA LEU A 65 -10.12 -15.07 -22.91
C LEU A 65 -10.62 -16.52 -23.08
N ALA A 66 -11.79 -16.87 -22.52
CA ALA A 66 -12.29 -18.24 -22.41
C ALA A 66 -13.74 -18.42 -22.93
N GLY A 67 -14.16 -17.62 -23.91
CA GLY A 67 -15.46 -17.75 -24.59
C GLY A 67 -15.33 -18.20 -26.04
N ASN A 68 -16.37 -18.83 -26.58
CA ASN A 68 -16.50 -19.12 -28.03
C ASN A 68 -16.89 -17.87 -28.85
N TYR A 69 -17.05 -16.72 -28.20
CA TYR A 69 -17.48 -15.46 -28.79
C TYR A 69 -16.43 -14.38 -28.53
N ASP A 70 -16.02 -13.67 -29.57
CA ASP A 70 -14.98 -12.64 -29.54
C ASP A 70 -15.36 -11.38 -28.73
N ASP A 71 -16.64 -11.28 -28.30
CA ASP A 71 -17.19 -10.07 -27.69
C ASP A 71 -17.43 -10.17 -26.18
N ASP A 72 -17.33 -11.35 -25.54
CA ASP A 72 -17.58 -11.51 -24.10
C ASP A 72 -16.64 -10.63 -23.26
N THR A 73 -17.17 -9.89 -22.27
CA THR A 73 -16.41 -8.93 -21.46
C THR A 73 -16.57 -9.15 -19.95
N TYR A 74 -15.56 -8.73 -19.19
CA TYR A 74 -15.62 -8.66 -17.73
C TYR A 74 -15.40 -7.23 -17.25
N ASP A 75 -15.96 -6.93 -16.10
CA ASP A 75 -15.74 -5.71 -15.33
C ASP A 75 -15.46 -6.10 -13.87
N TRP A 76 -14.46 -5.48 -13.25
CA TRP A 76 -14.18 -5.67 -11.83
C TRP A 76 -13.69 -4.38 -11.18
N ASP A 77 -14.05 -4.23 -9.91
CA ASP A 77 -13.64 -3.15 -9.02
C ASP A 77 -13.13 -3.77 -7.71
N LEU A 78 -12.05 -3.20 -7.19
CA LEU A 78 -11.43 -3.57 -5.93
C LEU A 78 -11.12 -2.31 -5.13
N SER A 79 -11.76 -2.19 -3.97
CA SER A 79 -11.48 -1.17 -2.98
C SER A 79 -10.72 -1.78 -1.81
N HIS A 80 -9.64 -1.13 -1.38
CA HIS A 80 -8.83 -1.60 -0.27
C HIS A 80 -8.52 -0.47 0.71
N ASP A 81 -8.92 -0.69 1.96
CA ASP A 81 -8.74 0.25 3.07
C ASP A 81 -7.91 -0.39 4.17
N THR A 82 -6.84 0.26 4.63
CA THR A 82 -5.95 -0.27 5.66
C THR A 82 -5.54 0.78 6.68
N TYR A 83 -5.56 0.39 7.96
CA TYR A 83 -4.94 1.13 9.06
C TYR A 83 -3.59 0.52 9.38
N ASP A 84 -2.57 1.36 9.53
CA ASP A 84 -1.17 0.99 9.80
C ASP A 84 -0.71 1.54 11.15
N ILE A 85 -0.02 0.71 11.93
CA ILE A 85 0.73 1.14 13.11
C ILE A 85 2.14 0.57 13.04
N ALA A 86 3.13 1.41 13.27
CA ALA A 86 4.53 1.00 13.31
C ALA A 86 5.28 1.58 14.51
N LEU A 87 6.14 0.76 15.10
CA LEU A 87 7.16 1.21 16.03
C LEU A 87 8.50 1.23 15.30
N ILE A 88 9.15 2.38 15.28
CA ILE A 88 10.36 2.65 14.51
C ILE A 88 11.49 2.93 15.49
N SER A 89 12.63 2.27 15.28
CA SER A 89 13.87 2.50 15.99
C SER A 89 14.94 2.95 15.01
N GLY A 90 15.70 3.98 15.37
CA GLY A 90 16.73 4.58 14.53
C GLY A 90 18.08 4.64 15.23
N TYR A 91 19.15 4.45 14.48
CA TYR A 91 20.53 4.61 14.92
C TYR A 91 21.34 5.40 13.90
N ARG A 92 21.82 6.58 14.32
CA ARG A 92 22.60 7.47 13.47
C ARG A 92 24.05 7.00 13.39
N LEU A 93 24.44 6.44 12.25
CA LEU A 93 25.80 5.94 11.98
C LEU A 93 26.80 7.08 11.73
N SER A 94 26.34 8.19 11.16
CA SER A 94 27.13 9.42 10.93
C SER A 94 26.19 10.63 10.78
N SER A 95 26.74 11.83 10.59
CA SER A 95 25.92 13.01 10.23
C SER A 95 25.13 12.82 8.93
N LYS A 96 25.54 11.87 8.08
CA LYS A 96 24.94 11.59 6.77
C LYS A 96 24.21 10.26 6.68
N ALA A 97 24.33 9.38 7.66
CA ALA A 97 23.81 8.02 7.57
C ALA A 97 22.96 7.66 8.78
N LEU A 98 21.74 7.20 8.50
CA LEU A 98 20.77 6.74 9.49
C LEU A 98 20.31 5.33 9.13
N LEU A 99 20.56 4.38 10.02
CA LEU A 99 19.97 3.05 9.94
C LEU A 99 18.70 3.07 10.78
N TYR A 100 17.58 2.59 10.26
CA TYR A 100 16.38 2.43 11.05
C TYR A 100 15.69 1.12 10.73
N GLY A 101 14.96 0.61 11.71
CA GLY A 101 14.16 -0.60 11.56
C GLY A 101 12.82 -0.42 12.24
N SER A 102 11.81 -1.11 11.72
CA SER A 102 10.46 -1.03 12.22
C SER A 102 9.84 -2.41 12.43
N VAL A 103 8.93 -2.49 13.39
CA VAL A 103 7.92 -3.55 13.47
C VAL A 103 6.58 -2.88 13.18
N PHE A 104 5.75 -3.48 12.35
CA PHE A 104 4.48 -2.89 11.95
C PHE A 104 3.36 -3.92 11.89
N TYR A 105 2.14 -3.40 12.05
CA TYR A 105 0.90 -4.14 11.90
C TYR A 105 -0.08 -3.31 11.09
N GLN A 106 -0.73 -3.95 10.13
CA GLN A 106 -1.73 -3.36 9.26
C GLN A 106 -2.99 -4.20 9.34
N LYS A 107 -4.14 -3.56 9.44
CA LYS A 107 -5.44 -4.22 9.36
C LYS A 107 -6.34 -3.48 8.40
N GLY A 108 -7.05 -4.21 7.54
CA GLY A 108 -7.89 -3.60 6.53
C GLY A 108 -9.00 -4.51 6.03
N THR A 109 -9.72 -3.97 5.06
CA THR A 109 -10.80 -4.61 4.32
C THR A 109 -10.50 -4.51 2.83
N ILE A 110 -10.84 -5.56 2.08
CA ILE A 110 -10.88 -5.55 0.62
C ILE A 110 -12.31 -5.84 0.21
N ASP A 111 -12.91 -4.92 -0.53
CA ASP A 111 -14.21 -5.09 -1.15
C ASP A 111 -13.97 -5.40 -2.63
N VAL A 112 -14.60 -6.45 -3.14
CA VAL A 112 -14.45 -6.92 -4.52
C VAL A 112 -15.82 -6.98 -5.16
N ASP A 113 -15.99 -6.25 -6.26
CA ASP A 113 -17.14 -6.35 -7.14
C ASP A 113 -16.68 -6.88 -8.50
N TYR A 114 -17.34 -7.93 -8.99
CA TYR A 114 -17.04 -8.57 -10.27
C TYR A 114 -18.32 -8.83 -11.05
N THR A 115 -18.37 -8.37 -12.29
CA THR A 115 -19.49 -8.59 -13.20
C THR A 115 -19.01 -9.19 -14.52
N GLN A 116 -19.59 -10.32 -14.90
CA GLN A 116 -19.41 -10.95 -16.20
C GLN A 116 -20.56 -10.61 -17.16
N MET A 117 -20.22 -10.12 -18.36
CA MET A 117 -21.20 -9.76 -19.39
C MET A 117 -21.06 -10.69 -20.61
N TYR A 118 -22.20 -11.19 -21.12
CA TYR A 118 -22.25 -12.10 -22.27
C TYR A 118 -23.07 -11.51 -23.41
N TYR A 119 -22.72 -11.88 -24.65
CA TYR A 119 -23.46 -11.52 -25.85
C TYR A 119 -24.36 -12.68 -26.30
N ARG A 120 -25.66 -12.43 -26.46
CA ARG A 120 -26.60 -13.40 -27.06
C ARG A 120 -26.99 -12.95 -28.46
N THR A 121 -26.74 -13.80 -29.45
CA THR A 121 -27.31 -13.66 -30.79
C THR A 121 -28.64 -14.40 -30.87
N GLU A 122 -29.76 -13.69 -31.06
CA GLU A 122 -31.01 -14.27 -31.56
C GLU A 122 -31.13 -13.99 -33.06
N GLU A 123 -31.74 -14.91 -33.80
CA GLU A 123 -31.79 -14.99 -35.27
C GLU A 123 -31.80 -13.63 -36.00
N GLY A 124 -30.62 -13.15 -36.39
CA GLY A 124 -30.43 -12.08 -37.37
C GLY A 124 -30.06 -10.70 -36.85
N ASP A 125 -30.16 -10.43 -35.55
CA ASP A 125 -29.80 -9.13 -34.96
C ASP A 125 -28.90 -9.32 -33.73
N VAL A 126 -27.72 -8.68 -33.74
CA VAL A 126 -26.80 -8.66 -32.59
C VAL A 126 -27.27 -7.55 -31.64
N PHE A 127 -27.82 -7.93 -30.49
CA PHE A 127 -28.14 -6.99 -29.42
C PHE A 127 -27.10 -7.08 -28.32
N LEU A 128 -26.57 -5.93 -27.91
CA LEU A 128 -25.95 -5.77 -26.59
C LEU A 128 -27.06 -5.96 -25.55
N SER A 129 -27.18 -7.13 -24.91
CA SER A 129 -27.98 -7.20 -23.69
C SER A 129 -27.15 -6.58 -22.57
N GLY A 130 -27.27 -5.26 -22.44
CA GLY A 130 -26.82 -4.57 -21.26
C GLY A 130 -27.53 -5.15 -20.03
N ALA A 131 -26.73 -5.41 -19.00
CA ALA A 131 -27.13 -5.75 -17.65
C ALA A 131 -27.72 -7.15 -17.44
N CYS A 132 -27.26 -7.75 -16.35
CA CYS A 132 -27.78 -8.92 -15.65
C CYS A 132 -29.27 -8.86 -15.25
N SER A 133 -30.10 -8.04 -15.93
CA SER A 133 -31.47 -7.70 -15.55
C SER A 133 -32.54 -8.61 -16.16
N ASP A 134 -32.31 -9.16 -17.36
CA ASP A 134 -33.36 -9.89 -18.10
C ASP A 134 -33.16 -11.41 -18.18
N THR A 135 -31.93 -11.92 -17.97
CA THR A 135 -31.64 -13.37 -17.94
C THR A 135 -30.61 -13.73 -16.84
N PRO A 136 -31.04 -13.80 -15.57
CA PRO A 136 -30.14 -14.00 -14.43
C PRO A 136 -29.43 -15.37 -14.39
N GLU A 137 -29.88 -16.34 -15.18
CA GLU A 137 -29.26 -17.68 -15.23
C GLU A 137 -27.91 -17.71 -15.99
N GLN A 138 -27.55 -16.62 -16.68
CA GLN A 138 -26.35 -16.56 -17.53
C GLN A 138 -25.34 -15.49 -17.11
N CYS A 139 -25.55 -14.78 -15.99
CA CYS A 139 -24.62 -13.75 -15.51
C CYS A 139 -23.93 -14.22 -14.23
N LEU A 140 -22.60 -14.04 -14.16
CA LEU A 140 -21.86 -14.18 -12.92
C LEU A 140 -21.61 -12.78 -12.36
N ASP A 141 -22.41 -12.43 -11.35
CA ASP A 141 -22.26 -11.22 -10.56
C ASP A 141 -21.85 -11.65 -9.15
N PHE A 142 -20.72 -11.13 -8.67
CA PHE A 142 -20.12 -11.50 -7.41
C PHE A 142 -19.62 -10.25 -6.69
N SER A 143 -20.10 -10.09 -5.46
CA SER A 143 -19.62 -9.08 -4.53
C SER A 143 -19.19 -9.78 -3.24
N ALA A 144 -18.02 -9.42 -2.71
CA ALA A 144 -17.55 -9.95 -1.44
C ALA A 144 -16.59 -9.00 -0.71
N ASP A 145 -16.77 -8.97 0.60
CA ASP A 145 -15.93 -8.19 1.52
C ASP A 145 -15.02 -9.15 2.29
N TYR A 146 -13.74 -8.82 2.37
CA TYR A 146 -12.73 -9.61 3.05
C TYR A 146 -11.95 -8.78 4.05
N ASP A 147 -12.07 -9.13 5.33
CA ASP A 147 -11.17 -8.65 6.37
C ASP A 147 -9.78 -9.30 6.23
N GLY A 148 -8.74 -8.52 6.47
CA GLY A 148 -7.37 -9.04 6.49
C GLY A 148 -6.40 -8.21 7.29
N HIS A 149 -5.18 -8.73 7.40
CA HIS A 149 -4.11 -8.06 8.12
C HIS A 149 -2.73 -8.43 7.60
N ASN A 150 -1.79 -7.51 7.80
CA ASN A 150 -0.36 -7.75 7.60
C ASN A 150 0.39 -7.49 8.91
N ALA A 151 1.43 -8.28 9.17
CA ALA A 151 2.39 -8.00 10.23
C ALA A 151 3.80 -8.20 9.68
N GLY A 152 4.71 -7.30 10.01
CA GLY A 152 6.04 -7.36 9.41
C GLY A 152 7.10 -6.58 10.14
N VAL A 153 8.28 -6.67 9.55
CA VAL A 153 9.48 -5.96 9.97
C VAL A 153 10.11 -5.28 8.75
N SER A 154 10.68 -4.10 8.95
CA SER A 154 11.50 -3.45 7.94
C SER A 154 12.85 -3.03 8.49
N ILE A 155 13.85 -2.98 7.61
CA ILE A 155 15.16 -2.38 7.87
C ILE A 155 15.52 -1.48 6.70
N ALA A 156 15.97 -0.28 7.00
CA ALA A 156 16.30 0.71 6.01
C ALA A 156 17.56 1.49 6.37
N LEU A 157 18.33 1.82 5.33
CA LEU A 157 19.50 2.67 5.42
C LEU A 157 19.25 3.92 4.58
N GLU A 158 19.22 5.07 5.25
CA GLU A 158 19.21 6.38 4.62
C GLU A 158 20.63 6.94 4.56
N TYR A 159 20.98 7.52 3.41
CA TYR A 159 22.22 8.25 3.18
C TYR A 159 21.96 9.63 2.56
N ALA A 160 22.23 10.68 3.32
CA ALA A 160 22.21 12.07 2.87
C ALA A 160 23.55 12.44 2.24
N PHE A 161 23.63 12.39 0.90
CA PHE A 161 24.86 12.76 0.19
C PHE A 161 25.07 14.28 0.15
N THR A 162 23.99 15.07 0.21
CA THR A 162 24.01 16.53 0.42
C THR A 162 23.04 16.94 1.53
N HIS A 163 22.96 18.24 1.83
CA HIS A 163 21.95 18.75 2.76
C HIS A 163 20.52 18.66 2.21
N TRP A 164 20.36 18.63 0.88
CA TRP A 164 19.06 18.68 0.22
C TRP A 164 18.59 17.32 -0.30
N PHE A 165 19.48 16.35 -0.40
CA PHE A 165 19.18 15.08 -1.05
C PHE A 165 19.60 13.90 -0.18
N ALA A 166 18.68 12.95 -0.05
CA ALA A 166 18.92 11.67 0.58
C ALA A 166 18.44 10.53 -0.31
N ILE A 167 19.10 9.39 -0.19
CA ILE A 167 18.65 8.12 -0.76
C ILE A 167 18.39 7.14 0.38
N THR A 168 17.32 6.38 0.27
CA THR A 168 16.94 5.37 1.26
C THR A 168 16.75 4.04 0.55
N GLY A 169 17.45 3.01 1.02
CA GLY A 169 17.16 1.63 0.67
C GLY A 169 16.47 0.93 1.82
N GLU A 170 15.34 0.28 1.59
CA GLU A 170 14.56 -0.46 2.58
C GLU A 170 14.35 -1.91 2.12
N ALA A 171 14.46 -2.86 3.05
CA ALA A 171 14.00 -4.23 2.90
C ALA A 171 12.87 -4.49 3.91
N VAL A 172 11.79 -5.10 3.43
CA VAL A 172 10.58 -5.40 4.20
C VAL A 172 10.32 -6.89 4.13
N TYR A 173 10.02 -7.50 5.27
CA TYR A 173 9.45 -8.84 5.35
C TYR A 173 8.09 -8.73 6.06
N LYS A 174 7.03 -9.26 5.44
CA LYS A 174 5.68 -9.26 6.02
C LYS A 174 5.02 -10.62 5.85
N SER A 175 4.23 -11.00 6.85
CA SER A 175 3.20 -12.03 6.74
C SER A 175 1.88 -11.32 6.48
N MET A 176 1.12 -11.83 5.52
CA MET A 176 -0.16 -11.33 5.07
C MET A 176 -1.22 -12.40 5.28
N ASN A 177 -2.39 -12.02 5.75
CA ASN A 177 -3.55 -12.90 5.88
C ASN A 177 -4.76 -12.20 5.26
N TRP A 178 -5.13 -12.64 4.07
CA TRP A 178 -6.24 -12.11 3.27
C TRP A 178 -6.96 -13.29 2.61
N PHE A 179 -8.29 -13.22 2.44
CA PHE A 179 -9.09 -14.28 1.82
C PHE A 179 -8.93 -15.67 2.49
N ASP A 180 -8.78 -15.70 3.81
CA ASP A 180 -8.45 -16.92 4.59
C ASP A 180 -7.16 -17.63 4.14
N ARG A 181 -6.25 -16.91 3.48
CA ARG A 181 -4.96 -17.41 3.02
C ARG A 181 -3.83 -16.65 3.68
N SER A 182 -2.82 -17.38 4.14
CA SER A 182 -1.61 -16.81 4.69
C SER A 182 -0.45 -16.91 3.69
N GLU A 183 0.18 -15.77 3.41
CA GLU A 183 1.38 -15.70 2.59
C GLU A 183 2.43 -14.82 3.24
N SER A 184 3.70 -15.05 2.89
CA SER A 184 4.81 -14.20 3.33
C SER A 184 5.46 -13.58 2.11
N GLU A 185 5.74 -12.28 2.20
CA GLU A 185 6.35 -11.51 1.13
C GLU A 185 7.63 -10.84 1.63
N THR A 186 8.64 -10.77 0.76
CA THR A 186 9.82 -9.93 0.96
C THR A 186 9.90 -8.92 -0.17
N ALA A 187 10.01 -7.64 0.19
CA ALA A 187 10.11 -6.55 -0.76
C ALA A 187 11.36 -5.71 -0.48
N ALA A 188 11.86 -5.05 -1.52
CA ALA A 188 12.94 -4.09 -1.40
C ALA A 188 12.56 -2.80 -2.15
N ASN A 189 12.72 -1.67 -1.48
CA ASN A 189 12.34 -0.35 -1.98
C ASN A 189 13.56 0.57 -2.00
N VAL A 190 13.63 1.44 -2.99
CA VAL A 190 14.60 2.54 -3.03
C VAL A 190 13.84 3.85 -3.21
N ASN A 191 14.07 4.81 -2.32
CA ASN A 191 13.45 6.12 -2.34
C ASN A 191 14.52 7.21 -2.47
N PHE A 192 14.20 8.26 -3.23
CA PHE A 192 14.98 9.49 -3.34
C PHE A 192 14.19 10.64 -2.75
N GLU A 193 14.78 11.32 -1.77
CA GLU A 193 14.11 12.39 -1.02
C GLU A 193 14.81 13.74 -1.27
N PHE A 194 14.00 14.79 -1.42
CA PHE A 194 14.43 16.19 -1.44
C PHE A 194 13.98 16.90 -0.15
N ARG A 195 14.93 17.57 0.52
CA ARG A 195 14.77 18.29 1.80
C ARG A 195 15.05 19.78 1.60
N PHE A 196 14.18 20.63 2.15
CA PHE A 196 14.30 22.09 2.13
C PHE A 196 15.02 22.61 3.37
#